data_AF-A0A1Z2TKN6-F1
#
_entry.id   AF-A0A1Z2TKN6-F1
#
_cell.length_a   1.000
_cell.length_b   1.000
_cell.length_c   1.000
_cell.angle_alpha   90.00
_cell.angle_beta   90.00
_cell.angle_gamma   90.00
#
_symmetry.space_group_name_H-M   'P 1'
#
loop_
_entity.id
_entity.type
_entity.pdbx_description
1 polymer ?
#
loop_
_entity_poly.entity_id
_entity_poly.type
_entity_poly.pdbx_seq_one_letter_code
_entity_poly.pdbx_strand_id
1 'polypeptide(L)'
;MAEIRYPSVAGSFYPSGEVLIEMLEEFFNDLGEEGSERRITAGVAPHAGYVFSGYTASRTYKAIFEDGLPETFVILGPNHTGLGSPIAIYPSGKWRTPLGDVDVDSEMAKTIAKLSGIADLDELAHEYEHSIEVQLPFIQYLGELAGKEVRIVPIALGIQDEEVSEDLGRAIFEASQELGRDVIVIASTDFMHYGPMYGYVPFRARADELPHRIKEWDFRVIRRILDFDVKGMFRELREMNHTMCGPGAVGTAIVYSRSAGALEAELLHYTTSFEVSRSTDAIVGYASIVMRR
;
A
#
# COMPACT_ATOMS: atom_id res chain seq x y z
N MET A 1 17.85 -19.97 -13.48
CA MET A 1 18.05 -19.26 -12.19
C MET A 1 16.71 -18.64 -11.85
N ALA A 2 16.25 -18.69 -10.60
CA ALA A 2 15.05 -17.95 -10.22
C ALA A 2 15.32 -16.45 -10.44
N GLU A 3 14.44 -15.75 -11.14
CA GLU A 3 14.55 -14.33 -11.43
C GLU A 3 14.40 -13.54 -10.12
N ILE A 4 15.34 -12.64 -9.84
CA ILE A 4 15.37 -11.83 -8.61
C ILE A 4 15.27 -10.37 -9.02
N ARG A 5 14.22 -9.69 -8.54
CA ARG A 5 14.12 -8.23 -8.61
C ARG A 5 14.95 -7.62 -7.48
N TYR A 6 15.97 -6.85 -7.83
CA TYR A 6 16.80 -6.12 -6.87
C TYR A 6 16.10 -4.84 -6.39
N PRO A 7 16.44 -4.32 -5.20
CA PRO A 7 15.81 -3.10 -4.69
C PRO A 7 16.28 -1.90 -5.52
N SER A 8 15.33 -1.07 -5.94
CA SER A 8 15.56 0.14 -6.74
C SER A 8 15.72 1.40 -5.88
N VAL A 9 15.25 1.38 -4.62
CA VAL A 9 15.23 2.57 -3.75
C VAL A 9 15.83 2.34 -2.35
N ALA A 10 16.49 1.20 -2.12
CA ALA A 10 17.32 1.01 -0.94
C ALA A 10 18.48 2.03 -0.90
N GLY A 11 18.65 2.69 0.24
CA GLY A 11 19.60 3.80 0.44
C GLY A 11 19.04 5.18 0.10
N SER A 12 17.82 5.28 -0.45
CA SER A 12 17.16 6.57 -0.74
C SER A 12 15.79 6.70 -0.06
N PHE A 13 14.86 5.79 -0.31
CA PHE A 13 13.54 5.81 0.33
C PHE A 13 13.58 5.18 1.72
N TYR A 14 14.41 4.16 1.90
CA TYR A 14 14.68 3.55 3.20
C TYR A 14 16.17 3.22 3.30
N PRO A 15 16.77 3.24 4.49
CA PRO A 15 18.18 2.94 4.67
C PRO A 15 18.48 1.45 4.40
N SER A 16 19.77 1.08 4.38
CA SER A 16 20.22 -0.31 4.24
C SER A 16 21.00 -0.75 5.48
N GLY A 17 21.08 -2.07 5.70
CA GLY A 17 21.88 -2.63 6.80
C GLY A 17 21.30 -2.34 8.19
N GLU A 18 22.16 -2.16 9.18
CA GLU A 18 21.79 -1.97 10.60
C GLU A 18 20.84 -0.78 10.81
N VAL A 19 21.04 0.32 10.08
CA VAL A 19 20.20 1.53 10.19
C VAL A 19 18.73 1.25 9.83
N LEU A 20 18.47 0.32 8.92
CA LEU A 20 17.10 -0.10 8.59
C LEU A 20 16.46 -0.85 9.74
N ILE A 21 17.21 -1.72 10.41
CA ILE A 21 16.72 -2.50 11.54
C ILE A 21 16.41 -1.58 12.71
N GLU A 22 17.33 -0.67 13.07
CA GLU A 22 17.11 0.32 14.14
C GLU A 22 15.87 1.19 13.89
N MET A 23 15.66 1.62 12.64
CA MET A 23 14.49 2.42 12.27
C MET A 23 13.19 1.60 12.36
N LEU A 24 13.22 0.32 11.99
CA LEU A 24 12.06 -0.56 12.14
C LEU A 24 11.77 -0.85 13.61
N GLU A 25 12.80 -1.07 14.44
CA GLU A 25 12.66 -1.21 15.90
C GLU A 25 12.05 0.04 16.54
N GLU A 26 12.45 1.24 16.11
CA GLU A 26 11.84 2.49 16.57
C GLU A 26 10.38 2.59 16.16
N PHE A 27 10.07 2.28 14.90
CA PHE A 27 8.69 2.26 14.43
C PHE A 27 7.85 1.28 15.21
N PHE A 28 8.36 0.09 15.55
CA PHE A 28 7.66 -0.97 16.26
C PHE A 28 7.97 -1.02 17.76
N ASN A 29 8.38 0.10 18.37
CA ASN A 29 8.74 0.14 19.79
C ASN A 29 7.56 -0.17 20.74
N ASP A 30 6.34 -0.08 20.23
CA ASP A 30 5.08 -0.34 20.91
C ASP A 30 4.35 -1.58 20.36
N LEU A 31 5.06 -2.46 19.64
CA LEU A 31 4.52 -3.69 19.06
C LEU A 31 4.08 -4.66 20.17
N GLY A 32 2.84 -5.12 20.08
CA GLY A 32 2.28 -6.19 20.92
C GLY A 32 2.74 -7.59 20.48
N GLU A 33 2.07 -8.61 21.03
CA GLU A 33 2.30 -10.00 20.63
C GLU A 33 1.67 -10.31 19.27
N GLU A 34 2.18 -11.34 18.60
CA GLU A 34 1.57 -11.82 17.35
C GLU A 34 0.15 -12.35 17.61
N GLY A 35 -0.80 -11.90 16.81
CA GLY A 35 -2.17 -12.36 16.86
C GLY A 35 -2.42 -13.68 16.14
N SER A 36 -3.64 -14.18 16.31
CA SER A 36 -4.17 -15.34 15.57
C SER A 36 -5.64 -15.18 15.18
N GLU A 37 -6.18 -13.96 15.32
CA GLU A 37 -7.60 -13.67 15.11
C GLU A 37 -7.95 -13.58 13.62
N ARG A 38 -7.01 -13.14 12.77
CA ARG A 38 -7.12 -13.08 11.31
C ARG A 38 -8.43 -12.41 10.85
N ARG A 39 -8.80 -11.28 11.47
CA ARG A 39 -9.97 -10.46 11.09
C ARG A 39 -9.64 -9.41 10.04
N ILE A 40 -8.41 -8.92 9.99
CA ILE A 40 -7.99 -7.90 9.01
C ILE A 40 -7.93 -8.53 7.62
N THR A 41 -8.59 -7.88 6.67
CA THR A 41 -8.67 -8.30 5.26
C THR A 41 -7.81 -7.42 4.37
N ALA A 42 -7.71 -6.12 4.67
CA ALA A 42 -6.88 -5.21 3.91
C ALA A 42 -6.29 -4.10 4.77
N GLY A 43 -5.19 -3.51 4.28
CA GLY A 43 -4.56 -2.32 4.84
C GLY A 43 -4.28 -1.27 3.76
N VAL A 44 -4.27 -0.01 4.15
CA VAL A 44 -3.78 1.12 3.36
C VAL A 44 -2.52 1.64 4.03
N ALA A 45 -1.44 1.80 3.28
CA ALA A 45 -0.16 2.27 3.79
C ALA A 45 0.52 3.24 2.80
N PRO A 46 1.19 4.30 3.28
CA PRO A 46 1.95 5.22 2.44
C PRO A 46 3.24 4.60 1.89
N HIS A 47 3.81 5.24 0.87
CA HIS A 47 5.04 4.79 0.19
C HIS A 47 6.08 5.89 -0.05
N ALA A 48 5.94 7.06 0.55
CA ALA A 48 7.07 8.00 0.63
C ALA A 48 8.27 7.40 1.39
N GLY A 49 9.41 8.10 1.36
CA GLY A 49 10.58 7.70 2.13
C GLY A 49 10.29 7.59 3.63
N TYR A 50 10.91 6.61 4.30
CA TYR A 50 10.61 6.21 5.67
C TYR A 50 10.71 7.35 6.68
N VAL A 51 11.64 8.28 6.45
CA VAL A 51 11.79 9.49 7.29
C VAL A 51 10.53 10.35 7.31
N PHE A 52 9.67 10.28 6.28
CA PHE A 52 8.41 11.03 6.20
C PHE A 52 7.20 10.20 6.61
N SER A 53 7.08 8.98 6.08
CA SER A 53 5.85 8.20 6.16
C SER A 53 6.00 6.84 6.86
N GLY A 54 7.23 6.42 7.18
CA GLY A 54 7.53 5.08 7.68
C GLY A 54 6.82 4.75 9.00
N TYR A 55 6.79 5.69 9.94
CA TYR A 55 6.01 5.52 11.17
C TYR A 55 4.51 5.30 10.88
N THR A 56 3.95 6.06 9.93
CA THR A 56 2.54 5.90 9.54
C THR A 56 2.31 4.54 8.90
N ALA A 57 3.13 4.11 7.94
CA ALA A 57 3.04 2.79 7.33
C ALA A 57 3.13 1.67 8.38
N SER A 58 4.04 1.80 9.35
CA SER A 58 4.20 0.79 10.41
C SER A 58 2.93 0.56 11.22
N ARG A 59 2.02 1.54 11.34
CA ARG A 59 0.76 1.35 12.08
C ARG A 59 -0.14 0.32 11.39
N THR A 60 -0.18 0.30 10.06
CA THR A 60 -0.93 -0.70 9.28
C THR A 60 -0.36 -2.09 9.54
N TYR A 61 0.97 -2.21 9.45
CA TYR A 61 1.67 -3.48 9.64
C TYR A 61 1.63 -3.99 11.08
N LYS A 62 1.70 -3.10 12.07
CA LYS A 62 1.51 -3.41 13.50
C LYS A 62 0.14 -4.02 13.73
N ALA A 63 -0.92 -3.37 13.23
CA ALA A 63 -2.28 -3.88 13.39
C ALA A 63 -2.45 -5.25 12.73
N ILE A 64 -1.85 -5.47 11.56
CA ILE A 64 -1.87 -6.78 10.88
C ILE A 64 -1.12 -7.84 11.71
N PHE A 65 0.05 -7.52 12.26
CA PHE A 65 0.81 -8.46 13.08
C PHE A 65 0.05 -8.85 14.36
N GLU A 66 -0.53 -7.87 15.05
CA GLU A 66 -1.31 -8.07 16.29
C GLU A 66 -2.65 -8.78 16.05
N ASP A 67 -3.17 -8.76 14.82
CA ASP A 67 -4.32 -9.57 14.38
C ASP A 67 -3.88 -10.96 13.89
N GLY A 68 -2.62 -11.09 13.44
CA GLY A 68 -1.94 -12.30 12.96
C GLY A 68 -1.51 -12.15 11.50
N LEU A 69 -0.33 -12.64 11.11
CA LEU A 69 0.15 -12.53 9.71
C LEU A 69 -0.57 -13.50 8.74
N PRO A 70 -0.77 -13.11 7.46
CA PRO A 70 -1.29 -13.97 6.41
C PRO A 70 -0.22 -14.91 5.84
N GLU A 71 -0.62 -15.90 5.05
CA GLU A 71 0.32 -16.64 4.17
C GLU A 71 0.84 -15.78 3.02
N THR A 72 0.00 -14.88 2.50
CA THR A 72 0.32 -14.07 1.31
C THR A 72 -0.21 -12.65 1.42
N PHE A 73 0.66 -11.68 1.15
CA PHE A 73 0.28 -10.28 0.95
C PHE A 73 0.11 -9.99 -0.53
N VAL A 74 -1.08 -9.56 -0.95
CA VAL A 74 -1.27 -8.98 -2.29
C VAL A 74 -1.06 -7.48 -2.18
N ILE A 75 -0.02 -6.94 -2.80
CA ILE A 75 0.39 -5.55 -2.62
C ILE A 75 0.18 -4.80 -3.92
N LEU A 76 -0.77 -3.85 -3.90
CA LEU A 76 -1.07 -2.99 -5.04
C LEU A 76 -0.44 -1.62 -4.84
N GLY A 77 0.20 -1.09 -5.87
CA GLY A 77 0.75 0.26 -5.85
C GLY A 77 0.67 0.92 -7.22
N PRO A 78 0.67 2.26 -7.29
CA PRO A 78 0.77 2.97 -8.55
C PRO A 78 2.06 2.61 -9.31
N ASN A 79 1.96 2.62 -10.64
CA ASN A 79 3.11 2.59 -11.55
C ASN A 79 3.48 4.03 -11.94
N HIS A 80 4.45 4.60 -11.24
CA HIS A 80 5.03 5.91 -11.49
C HIS A 80 6.01 5.93 -12.67
N THR A 81 6.57 4.76 -13.03
CA THR A 81 7.54 4.66 -14.13
C THR A 81 6.87 4.73 -15.51
N GLY A 82 5.62 4.28 -15.61
CA GLY A 82 4.90 4.13 -16.87
C GLY A 82 5.41 3.01 -17.77
N LEU A 83 6.26 2.12 -17.25
CA LEU A 83 6.80 0.97 -17.97
C LEU A 83 5.87 -0.25 -17.85
N GLY A 84 5.97 -1.18 -18.80
CA GLY A 84 5.23 -2.45 -18.78
C GLY A 84 3.73 -2.30 -19.06
N SER A 85 2.96 -3.32 -18.68
CA SER A 85 1.50 -3.34 -18.85
C SER A 85 0.80 -2.28 -17.98
N PRO A 86 -0.33 -1.69 -18.44
CA PRO A 86 -1.14 -0.80 -17.62
C PRO A 86 -1.60 -1.39 -16.29
N ILE A 87 -1.80 -2.71 -16.21
CA ILE A 87 -2.13 -3.44 -14.98
C ILE A 87 -1.23 -4.69 -14.95
N ALA A 88 -0.14 -4.59 -14.21
CA ALA A 88 0.93 -5.58 -14.24
C ALA A 88 0.98 -6.37 -12.93
N ILE A 89 1.00 -7.70 -13.04
CA ILE A 89 1.21 -8.63 -11.93
C ILE A 89 2.58 -9.26 -12.09
N TYR A 90 3.42 -9.20 -11.06
CA TYR A 90 4.73 -9.83 -11.09
C TYR A 90 4.58 -11.37 -11.04
N PRO A 91 5.08 -12.12 -12.05
CA PRO A 91 4.65 -13.50 -12.30
C PRO A 91 5.25 -14.55 -11.36
N SER A 92 6.54 -14.45 -11.02
CA SER A 92 7.25 -15.46 -10.23
C SER A 92 8.64 -14.99 -9.80
N GLY A 93 9.29 -15.72 -8.89
CA GLY A 93 10.66 -15.43 -8.47
C GLY A 93 10.71 -14.81 -7.09
N LYS A 94 11.69 -13.92 -6.86
CA LYS A 94 11.89 -13.27 -5.56
C LYS A 94 12.10 -11.77 -5.71
N TRP A 95 11.75 -11.02 -4.68
CA TRP A 95 12.15 -9.63 -4.53
C TRP A 95 13.19 -9.53 -3.42
N ARG A 96 14.31 -8.87 -3.70
CA ARG A 96 15.39 -8.66 -2.73
C ARG A 96 15.25 -7.29 -2.07
N THR A 97 15.47 -7.24 -0.77
CA THR A 97 15.68 -6.01 0.00
C THR A 97 16.98 -6.15 0.82
N PRO A 98 17.41 -5.11 1.55
CA PRO A 98 18.51 -5.22 2.51
C PRO A 98 18.28 -6.25 3.63
N LEU A 99 17.04 -6.66 3.90
CA LEU A 99 16.72 -7.66 4.92
C LEU A 99 16.73 -9.11 4.38
N GLY A 100 16.88 -9.29 3.07
CA GLY A 100 16.89 -10.59 2.41
C GLY A 100 15.88 -10.68 1.28
N ASP A 101 15.57 -11.91 0.89
CA ASP A 101 14.65 -12.19 -0.22
C ASP A 101 13.24 -12.47 0.31
N VAL A 102 12.21 -12.09 -0.46
CA VAL A 102 10.82 -12.48 -0.25
C VAL A 102 10.28 -13.18 -1.50
N ASP A 103 9.62 -14.31 -1.32
CA ASP A 103 9.11 -15.14 -2.41
C ASP A 103 7.80 -14.59 -2.98
N VAL A 104 7.69 -14.61 -4.31
CA VAL A 104 6.44 -14.29 -5.01
C VAL A 104 5.54 -15.53 -5.02
N ASP A 105 4.29 -15.40 -4.55
CA ASP A 105 3.28 -16.46 -4.71
C ASP A 105 2.86 -16.55 -6.19
N SER A 106 3.63 -17.34 -6.94
CA SER A 106 3.51 -17.48 -8.38
C SER A 106 2.21 -18.18 -8.79
N GLU A 107 1.67 -19.04 -7.92
CA GLU A 107 0.39 -19.72 -8.17
C GLU A 107 -0.76 -18.72 -8.04
N MET A 108 -0.73 -17.91 -6.98
CA MET A 108 -1.71 -16.86 -6.77
C MET A 108 -1.64 -15.78 -7.86
N ALA A 109 -0.44 -15.31 -8.21
CA ALA A 109 -0.23 -14.32 -9.27
C ALA A 109 -0.86 -14.76 -10.61
N LYS A 110 -0.59 -16.00 -11.03
CA LYS A 110 -1.14 -16.56 -12.28
C LYS A 110 -2.66 -16.78 -12.21
N THR A 111 -3.17 -17.14 -11.05
CA THR A 111 -4.62 -17.34 -10.85
C THR A 111 -5.37 -16.01 -10.90
N ILE A 112 -4.84 -14.95 -10.26
CA ILE A 112 -5.40 -13.59 -10.38
C ILE A 112 -5.39 -13.14 -11.85
N ALA A 113 -4.26 -13.28 -12.56
CA ALA A 113 -4.16 -12.88 -13.96
C ALA A 113 -5.15 -13.63 -14.86
N LYS A 114 -5.46 -14.90 -14.57
CA LYS A 114 -6.45 -15.70 -15.29
C LYS A 114 -7.89 -15.26 -15.02
N LEU A 115 -8.20 -14.83 -13.79
CA LEU A 115 -9.55 -14.43 -13.35
C LEU A 115 -9.85 -12.95 -13.60
N SER A 116 -8.82 -12.13 -13.72
CA SER A 116 -8.90 -10.74 -14.14
C SER A 116 -9.07 -10.65 -15.65
N GLY A 117 -9.96 -9.77 -16.10
CA GLY A 117 -10.16 -9.51 -17.53
C GLY A 117 -9.14 -8.53 -18.12
N ILE A 118 -8.29 -7.92 -17.29
CA ILE A 118 -7.48 -6.74 -17.65
C ILE A 118 -6.02 -6.80 -17.19
N ALA A 119 -5.66 -7.75 -16.31
CA ALA A 119 -4.31 -7.83 -15.74
C ALA A 119 -3.40 -8.75 -16.54
N ASP A 120 -2.18 -8.27 -16.82
CA ASP A 120 -1.14 -9.05 -17.47
C ASP A 120 -0.07 -9.50 -16.49
N LEU A 121 0.60 -10.60 -16.82
CA LEU A 121 1.84 -11.00 -16.17
C LEU A 121 3.00 -10.21 -16.79
N ASP A 122 3.64 -9.33 -16.02
CA ASP A 122 4.66 -8.41 -16.51
C ASP A 122 5.67 -8.08 -15.40
N GLU A 123 6.97 -8.18 -15.70
CA GLU A 123 8.04 -7.85 -14.75
C GLU A 123 8.56 -6.42 -14.92
N LEU A 124 8.46 -5.89 -16.14
CA LEU A 124 9.03 -4.62 -16.56
C LEU A 124 8.40 -3.43 -15.79
N ALA A 125 7.10 -3.49 -15.53
CA ALA A 125 6.38 -2.49 -14.74
C ALA A 125 6.90 -2.36 -13.30
N HIS A 126 7.57 -3.39 -12.80
CA HIS A 126 8.04 -3.44 -11.42
C HIS A 126 9.53 -3.08 -11.29
N GLU A 127 10.32 -3.19 -12.36
CA GLU A 127 11.80 -3.15 -12.32
C GLU A 127 12.33 -1.94 -11.53
N TYR A 128 11.79 -0.76 -11.79
CA TYR A 128 12.19 0.50 -11.14
C TYR A 128 11.08 1.14 -10.29
N GLU A 129 9.95 0.46 -10.12
CA GLU A 129 8.80 0.99 -9.35
C GLU A 129 9.01 0.82 -7.85
N HIS A 130 8.73 1.86 -7.06
CA HIS A 130 9.03 1.89 -5.64
C HIS A 130 7.82 1.65 -4.74
N SER A 131 6.61 1.96 -5.21
CA SER A 131 5.40 1.98 -4.37
C SER A 131 5.17 0.67 -3.60
N ILE A 132 5.43 -0.47 -4.26
CA ILE A 132 5.34 -1.81 -3.68
C ILE A 132 6.62 -2.17 -2.89
N GLU A 133 7.81 -1.83 -3.40
CA GLU A 133 9.08 -2.19 -2.78
C GLU A 133 9.21 -1.67 -1.35
N VAL A 134 8.82 -0.42 -1.12
CA VAL A 134 8.94 0.23 0.21
C VAL A 134 8.02 -0.39 1.27
N GLN A 135 7.11 -1.28 0.87
CA GLN A 135 6.28 -2.04 1.81
C GLN A 135 7.01 -3.28 2.37
N LEU A 136 7.99 -3.79 1.62
CA LEU A 136 8.60 -5.10 1.88
C LEU A 136 9.43 -5.18 3.17
N PRO A 137 10.22 -4.16 3.57
CA PRO A 137 10.97 -4.26 4.82
C PRO A 137 10.08 -4.44 6.06
N PHE A 138 8.88 -3.84 6.09
CA PHE A 138 7.93 -4.07 7.18
C PHE A 138 7.45 -5.52 7.24
N ILE A 139 7.10 -6.09 6.07
CA ILE A 139 6.61 -7.46 5.93
C ILE A 139 7.69 -8.47 6.34
N GLN A 140 8.93 -8.30 5.87
CA GLN A 140 10.04 -9.19 6.20
C GLN A 140 10.41 -9.10 7.68
N TYR A 141 10.47 -7.89 8.25
CA TYR A 141 10.79 -7.71 9.66
C TYR A 141 9.78 -8.40 10.57
N LEU A 142 8.48 -8.22 10.32
CA LEU A 142 7.44 -8.86 11.12
C LEU A 142 7.34 -10.37 10.88
N GLY A 143 7.59 -10.84 9.65
CA GLY A 143 7.68 -12.26 9.33
C GLY A 143 8.82 -12.96 10.09
N GLU A 144 10.00 -12.33 10.14
CA GLU A 144 11.15 -12.82 10.92
C GLU A 144 10.82 -12.88 12.43
N LEU A 145 10.22 -11.82 12.98
CA LEU A 145 9.80 -11.79 14.39
C LEU A 145 8.78 -12.88 14.73
N ALA A 146 7.85 -13.19 13.81
CA ALA A 146 6.87 -14.26 13.97
C ALA A 146 7.45 -15.67 13.70
N GLY A 147 8.67 -15.77 13.14
CA GLY A 147 9.19 -17.04 12.62
C GLY A 147 8.33 -17.62 11.48
N LYS A 148 7.71 -16.75 10.66
CA LYS A 148 6.79 -17.11 9.58
C LYS A 148 7.32 -16.67 8.23
N GLU A 149 7.33 -17.60 7.29
CA GLU A 149 7.57 -17.28 5.88
C GLU A 149 6.30 -16.71 5.25
N VAL A 150 6.39 -15.45 4.82
CA VAL A 150 5.30 -14.73 4.12
C VAL A 150 5.66 -14.56 2.65
N ARG A 151 4.67 -14.71 1.78
CA ARG A 151 4.82 -14.51 0.32
C ARG A 151 4.14 -13.22 -0.11
N ILE A 152 4.50 -12.73 -1.31
CA ILE A 152 3.89 -11.53 -1.88
C ILE A 152 3.33 -11.78 -3.29
N VAL A 153 2.32 -10.99 -3.67
CA VAL A 153 1.89 -10.80 -5.06
C VAL A 153 1.92 -9.30 -5.36
N PRO A 154 2.98 -8.80 -6.02
CA PRO A 154 3.06 -7.41 -6.47
C PRO A 154 2.12 -7.14 -7.64
N ILE A 155 1.32 -6.06 -7.57
CA ILE A 155 0.48 -5.58 -8.66
C ILE A 155 0.69 -4.08 -8.88
N ALA A 156 1.29 -3.70 -10.01
CA ALA A 156 1.56 -2.31 -10.38
C ALA A 156 0.44 -1.75 -11.26
N LEU A 157 -0.06 -0.56 -10.91
CA LEU A 157 -1.24 0.04 -11.53
C LEU A 157 -0.89 1.34 -12.28
N GLY A 158 -0.84 1.28 -13.60
CA GLY A 158 -0.77 2.44 -14.50
C GLY A 158 -2.13 3.07 -14.78
N ILE A 159 -3.20 2.27 -14.79
CA ILE A 159 -4.60 2.74 -14.83
C ILE A 159 -5.26 2.40 -13.49
N GLN A 160 -6.05 3.32 -12.95
CA GLN A 160 -6.50 3.28 -11.55
C GLN A 160 -7.95 3.72 -11.36
N ASP A 161 -8.82 3.44 -12.33
CA ASP A 161 -10.23 3.80 -12.23
C ASP A 161 -11.07 2.78 -11.42
N GLU A 162 -12.37 3.07 -11.35
CA GLU A 162 -13.36 2.25 -10.63
C GLU A 162 -13.49 0.85 -11.24
N GLU A 163 -13.42 0.71 -12.56
CA GLU A 163 -13.57 -0.58 -13.24
C GLU A 163 -12.37 -1.49 -12.95
N VAL A 164 -11.15 -0.92 -12.95
CA VAL A 164 -9.94 -1.63 -12.50
C VAL A 164 -10.09 -2.12 -11.06
N SER A 165 -10.61 -1.27 -10.18
CA SER A 165 -10.81 -1.60 -8.77
C SER A 165 -11.79 -2.76 -8.57
N GLU A 166 -12.90 -2.76 -9.32
CA GLU A 166 -13.91 -3.81 -9.28
C GLU A 166 -13.37 -5.14 -9.82
N ASP A 167 -12.67 -5.12 -10.96
CA ASP A 167 -12.13 -6.34 -11.56
C ASP A 167 -11.06 -7.00 -10.68
N LEU A 168 -10.05 -6.22 -10.25
CA LEU A 168 -8.96 -6.76 -9.43
C LEU A 168 -9.45 -7.23 -8.06
N GLY A 169 -10.31 -6.46 -7.39
CA GLY A 169 -10.80 -6.83 -6.06
C GLY A 169 -11.58 -8.15 -6.09
N ARG A 170 -12.39 -8.35 -7.14
CA ARG A 170 -13.09 -9.60 -7.41
C ARG A 170 -12.12 -10.73 -7.73
N ALA A 171 -11.18 -10.52 -8.66
CA ALA A 171 -10.23 -11.54 -9.10
C ALA A 171 -9.33 -12.02 -7.95
N ILE A 172 -8.86 -11.12 -7.08
CA ILE A 172 -8.07 -11.46 -5.89
C ILE A 172 -8.89 -12.31 -4.92
N PHE A 173 -10.15 -11.94 -4.67
CA PHE A 173 -11.02 -12.71 -3.81
C PHE A 173 -11.29 -14.11 -4.36
N GLU A 174 -11.69 -14.21 -5.63
CA GLU A 174 -11.93 -15.50 -6.30
C GLU A 174 -10.68 -16.38 -6.29
N ALA A 175 -9.50 -15.82 -6.58
CA ALA A 175 -8.22 -16.55 -6.52
C ALA A 175 -7.92 -17.06 -5.10
N SER A 176 -8.17 -16.25 -4.07
CA SER A 176 -7.98 -16.68 -2.67
C SER A 176 -8.86 -17.88 -2.32
N GLN A 177 -10.10 -17.90 -2.80
CA GLN A 177 -11.04 -19.01 -2.57
C GLN A 177 -10.68 -20.25 -3.39
N GLU A 178 -10.31 -20.10 -4.67
CA GLU A 178 -9.92 -21.22 -5.54
C GLU A 178 -8.69 -21.97 -4.98
N LEU A 179 -7.73 -21.23 -4.42
CA LEU A 179 -6.48 -21.78 -3.87
C LEU A 179 -6.55 -22.10 -2.38
N GLY A 180 -7.60 -21.68 -1.67
CA GLY A 180 -7.68 -21.77 -0.20
C GLY A 180 -6.56 -20.99 0.50
N ARG A 181 -6.13 -19.86 -0.07
CA ARG A 181 -4.99 -19.07 0.41
C ARG A 181 -5.45 -18.02 1.43
N ASP A 182 -4.74 -17.91 2.56
CA ASP A 182 -4.95 -16.82 3.52
C ASP A 182 -4.22 -15.54 3.07
N VAL A 183 -5.00 -14.48 2.84
CA VAL A 183 -4.57 -13.29 2.10
C VAL A 183 -4.96 -12.01 2.82
N ILE A 184 -4.01 -11.08 2.90
CA ILE A 184 -4.29 -9.66 3.15
C ILE A 184 -3.91 -8.83 1.93
N VAL A 185 -4.79 -7.91 1.55
CA VAL A 185 -4.52 -6.92 0.50
C VAL A 185 -3.90 -5.66 1.10
N ILE A 186 -2.78 -5.18 0.55
CA ILE A 186 -2.17 -3.90 0.90
C ILE A 186 -2.36 -2.93 -0.27
N ALA A 187 -3.05 -1.83 -0.02
CA ALA A 187 -3.12 -0.70 -0.93
C ALA A 187 -2.04 0.32 -0.57
N SER A 188 -1.00 0.39 -1.40
CA SER A 188 0.08 1.34 -1.24
C SER A 188 -0.27 2.69 -1.87
N THR A 189 -0.44 3.73 -1.06
CA THR A 189 -0.79 5.07 -1.54
C THR A 189 -0.39 6.16 -0.56
N ASP A 190 0.14 7.25 -1.11
CA ASP A 190 0.14 8.55 -0.48
C ASP A 190 -1.15 9.31 -0.86
N PHE A 191 -1.52 10.30 -0.05
CA PHE A 191 -2.71 11.13 -0.26
C PHE A 191 -2.34 12.43 -0.99
N MET A 192 -2.83 13.59 -0.56
CA MET A 192 -2.66 14.84 -1.30
C MET A 192 -1.20 15.24 -1.38
N HIS A 193 -0.70 15.38 -2.61
CA HIS A 193 0.56 16.04 -2.95
C HIS A 193 0.27 17.53 -3.20
N TYR A 194 0.37 18.34 -2.16
CA TYR A 194 0.11 19.79 -2.19
C TYR A 194 1.40 20.58 -2.39
N GLY A 195 1.33 21.60 -3.22
CA GLY A 195 2.35 22.64 -3.32
C GLY A 195 2.79 22.91 -4.76
N PRO A 196 3.50 24.04 -4.98
CA PRO A 196 4.02 24.40 -6.30
C PRO A 196 4.89 23.31 -6.94
N MET A 197 5.66 22.54 -6.15
CA MET A 197 6.50 21.46 -6.67
C MET A 197 5.70 20.34 -7.33
N TYR A 198 4.46 20.12 -6.89
CA TYR A 198 3.54 19.14 -7.47
C TYR A 198 2.58 19.76 -8.49
N GLY A 199 2.69 21.07 -8.74
CA GLY A 199 1.76 21.80 -9.61
C GLY A 199 0.32 21.85 -9.09
N TYR A 200 0.11 21.59 -7.79
CA TYR A 200 -1.22 21.41 -7.22
C TYR A 200 -1.42 22.28 -5.97
N VAL A 201 -2.14 23.39 -6.14
CA VAL A 201 -2.42 24.37 -5.09
C VAL A 201 -3.92 24.74 -5.13
N PRO A 202 -4.82 23.83 -4.74
CA PRO A 202 -6.27 24.04 -4.85
C PRO A 202 -6.84 25.05 -3.85
N PHE A 203 -6.05 25.42 -2.84
CA PHE A 203 -6.36 26.47 -1.88
C PHE A 203 -5.08 27.17 -1.44
N ARG A 204 -5.24 28.33 -0.81
CA ARG A 204 -4.15 29.06 -0.15
C ARG A 204 -4.50 29.23 1.33
N ALA A 205 -3.51 29.06 2.19
CA ALA A 205 -3.63 29.31 3.62
C ALA A 205 -2.27 29.78 4.16
N ARG A 206 -2.23 30.19 5.42
CA ARG A 206 -0.97 30.47 6.10
C ARG A 206 -0.17 29.18 6.30
N ALA A 207 1.15 29.28 6.41
CA ALA A 207 2.05 28.14 6.55
C ALA A 207 1.65 27.20 7.71
N ASP A 208 1.27 27.76 8.86
CA ASP A 208 0.84 27.03 10.05
C ASP A 208 -0.55 26.37 9.92
N GLU A 209 -1.36 26.83 8.98
CA GLU A 209 -2.70 26.30 8.71
C GLU A 209 -2.70 25.25 7.59
N LEU A 210 -1.68 25.25 6.72
CA LEU A 210 -1.62 24.36 5.55
C LEU A 210 -1.79 22.88 5.89
N PRO A 211 -1.10 22.31 6.90
CA PRO A 211 -1.28 20.90 7.24
C PRO A 211 -2.72 20.57 7.64
N HIS A 212 -3.40 21.49 8.33
CA HIS A 212 -4.79 21.30 8.71
C HIS A 212 -5.73 21.32 7.50
N ARG A 213 -5.50 22.23 6.55
CA ARG A 213 -6.30 22.33 5.31
C ARG A 213 -6.10 21.11 4.40
N ILE A 214 -4.87 20.60 4.31
CA ILE A 214 -4.55 19.37 3.58
C ILE A 214 -5.25 18.18 4.25
N LYS A 215 -5.19 18.09 5.58
CA LYS A 215 -5.93 17.09 6.34
C LYS A 215 -7.44 17.15 6.08
N GLU A 216 -8.05 18.33 6.05
CA GLU A 216 -9.48 18.47 5.71
C GLU A 216 -9.82 17.88 4.33
N TRP A 217 -8.95 18.09 3.34
CA TRP A 217 -9.10 17.56 1.98
C TRP A 217 -8.95 16.05 1.93
N ASP A 218 -7.88 15.52 2.50
CA ASP A 218 -7.64 14.08 2.58
C ASP A 218 -8.79 13.38 3.30
N PHE A 219 -9.33 13.99 4.37
CA PHE A 219 -10.44 13.42 5.13
C PHE A 219 -11.75 13.31 4.33
N ARG A 220 -11.93 14.06 3.24
CA ARG A 220 -13.06 13.83 2.33
C ARG A 220 -12.93 12.48 1.63
N VAL A 221 -11.72 12.09 1.24
CA VAL A 221 -11.42 10.80 0.61
C VAL A 221 -11.39 9.68 1.67
N ILE A 222 -10.68 9.89 2.78
CA ILE A 222 -10.54 8.90 3.86
C ILE A 222 -11.92 8.48 4.39
N ARG A 223 -12.86 9.40 4.59
CA ARG A 223 -14.22 9.03 5.02
C ARG A 223 -14.90 8.06 4.06
N ARG A 224 -14.73 8.25 2.74
CA ARG A 224 -15.25 7.30 1.74
C ARG A 224 -14.59 5.93 1.85
N ILE A 225 -13.29 5.89 2.12
CA ILE A 225 -12.57 4.63 2.39
C ILE A 225 -13.16 3.94 3.62
N LEU A 226 -13.36 4.68 4.71
CA LEU A 226 -13.92 4.14 5.97
C LEU A 226 -15.36 3.63 5.81
N ASP A 227 -16.15 4.27 4.93
CA ASP A 227 -17.51 3.85 4.58
C ASP A 227 -17.56 2.75 3.50
N PHE A 228 -16.39 2.25 3.07
CA PHE A 228 -16.23 1.34 1.92
C PHE A 228 -16.81 1.90 0.60
N ASP A 229 -17.03 3.21 0.48
CA ASP A 229 -17.69 3.85 -0.67
C ASP A 229 -16.71 4.14 -1.83
N VAL A 230 -16.39 3.12 -2.63
CA VAL A 230 -15.53 3.23 -3.83
C VAL A 230 -16.02 4.33 -4.78
N LYS A 231 -17.32 4.34 -5.10
CA LYS A 231 -17.94 5.32 -6.01
C LYS A 231 -17.83 6.74 -5.47
N GLY A 232 -18.10 6.92 -4.18
CA GLY A 232 -17.93 8.20 -3.50
C GLY A 232 -16.47 8.64 -3.48
N MET A 233 -15.54 7.74 -3.21
CA MET A 233 -14.10 8.02 -3.22
C MET A 233 -13.67 8.58 -4.58
N PHE A 234 -13.95 7.87 -5.68
CA PHE A 234 -13.61 8.33 -7.02
C PHE A 234 -14.30 9.63 -7.42
N ARG A 235 -15.52 9.88 -6.92
CA ARG A 235 -16.21 11.15 -7.14
C ARG A 235 -15.51 12.31 -6.43
N GLU A 236 -15.18 12.15 -5.15
CA GLU A 236 -14.45 13.15 -4.36
C GLU A 236 -13.09 13.46 -5.02
N LEU A 237 -12.35 12.42 -5.44
CA LEU A 237 -11.07 12.57 -6.15
C LEU A 237 -11.22 13.40 -7.44
N ARG A 238 -12.23 13.10 -8.28
CA ARG A 238 -12.49 13.85 -9.52
C ARG A 238 -12.91 15.29 -9.26
N GLU A 239 -13.84 15.51 -8.32
CA GLU A 239 -14.34 16.86 -8.01
C GLU A 239 -13.24 17.78 -7.47
N MET A 240 -12.29 17.20 -6.72
CA MET A 240 -11.17 17.92 -6.13
C MET A 240 -9.93 17.99 -7.05
N ASN A 241 -9.90 17.22 -8.15
CA ASN A 241 -8.64 16.89 -8.84
C ASN A 241 -7.55 16.44 -7.84
N HIS A 242 -7.95 15.62 -6.87
CA HIS A 242 -7.11 15.24 -5.75
C HIS A 242 -5.91 14.43 -6.23
N THR A 243 -4.73 14.74 -5.70
CA THR A 243 -3.44 14.14 -6.13
C THR A 243 -3.08 12.89 -5.35
N MET A 244 -4.08 12.09 -4.93
CA MET A 244 -3.83 10.78 -4.33
C MET A 244 -3.23 9.87 -5.41
N CYS A 245 -2.10 9.22 -5.12
CA CYS A 245 -1.35 8.49 -6.15
C CYS A 245 -1.86 7.06 -6.40
N GLY A 246 -2.48 6.40 -5.40
CA GLY A 246 -2.92 5.01 -5.46
C GLY A 246 -4.43 4.76 -5.34
N PRO A 247 -5.34 5.53 -5.97
CA PRO A 247 -6.78 5.36 -5.77
C PRO A 247 -7.32 4.02 -6.27
N GLY A 248 -6.73 3.43 -7.31
CA GLY A 248 -7.12 2.11 -7.82
C GLY A 248 -6.72 0.98 -6.87
N ALA A 249 -5.56 1.13 -6.20
CA ALA A 249 -5.12 0.19 -5.16
C ALA A 249 -6.08 0.19 -3.97
N VAL A 250 -6.50 1.38 -3.51
CA VAL A 250 -7.47 1.51 -2.42
C VAL A 250 -8.86 1.02 -2.82
N GLY A 251 -9.33 1.36 -4.02
CA GLY A 251 -10.59 0.84 -4.54
C GLY A 251 -10.59 -0.69 -4.58
N THR A 252 -9.51 -1.30 -5.08
CA THR A 252 -9.31 -2.75 -5.10
C THR A 252 -9.38 -3.35 -3.69
N ALA A 253 -8.69 -2.75 -2.71
CA ALA A 253 -8.72 -3.20 -1.32
C ALA A 253 -10.14 -3.16 -0.74
N ILE A 254 -10.91 -2.10 -0.99
CA ILE A 254 -12.30 -1.98 -0.55
C ILE A 254 -13.18 -3.09 -1.17
N VAL A 255 -13.07 -3.33 -2.48
CA VAL A 255 -13.85 -4.35 -3.20
C VAL A 255 -13.52 -5.75 -2.68
N TYR A 256 -12.22 -6.05 -2.52
CA TYR A 256 -11.77 -7.32 -1.94
C TYR A 256 -12.30 -7.48 -0.52
N SER A 257 -12.10 -6.49 0.35
CA SER A 257 -12.49 -6.56 1.76
C SER A 257 -13.99 -6.79 1.96
N ARG A 258 -14.84 -6.16 1.15
CA ARG A 258 -16.29 -6.43 1.17
C ARG A 258 -16.61 -7.90 0.88
N SER A 259 -15.97 -8.46 -0.13
CA SER A 259 -16.15 -9.87 -0.51
C SER A 259 -15.59 -10.81 0.57
N ALA A 260 -14.49 -10.41 1.20
CA ALA A 260 -13.87 -11.10 2.32
C ALA A 260 -14.62 -10.92 3.66
N GLY A 261 -15.75 -10.22 3.68
CA GLY A 261 -16.64 -10.09 4.84
C GLY A 261 -16.28 -8.97 5.81
N ALA A 262 -15.47 -7.99 5.41
CA ALA A 262 -15.15 -6.84 6.25
C ALA A 262 -16.41 -6.02 6.56
N LEU A 263 -16.57 -5.65 7.84
CA LEU A 263 -17.71 -4.88 8.35
C LEU A 263 -17.31 -3.47 8.77
N GLU A 264 -16.04 -3.27 9.13
CA GLU A 264 -15.53 -1.99 9.61
C GLU A 264 -14.17 -1.66 9.01
N ALA A 265 -13.88 -0.35 8.97
CA ALA A 265 -12.59 0.19 8.61
C ALA A 265 -12.18 1.24 9.64
N GLU A 266 -10.89 1.27 9.97
CA GLU A 266 -10.35 2.12 11.02
C GLU A 266 -9.15 2.91 10.50
N LEU A 267 -9.17 4.24 10.71
CA LEU A 267 -8.00 5.10 10.53
C LEU A 267 -7.11 5.00 11.77
N LEU A 268 -5.96 4.35 11.63
CA LEU A 268 -5.02 4.14 12.73
C LEU A 268 -4.12 5.36 12.96
N HIS A 269 -3.72 6.02 11.87
CA HIS A 269 -2.86 7.20 11.94
C HIS A 269 -2.97 8.07 10.69
N TYR A 270 -2.76 9.36 10.86
CA TYR A 270 -2.65 10.32 9.78
C TYR A 270 -1.59 11.37 10.11
N THR A 271 -0.71 11.69 9.15
CA THR A 271 0.26 12.78 9.26
C THR A 271 0.52 13.40 7.90
N THR A 272 1.41 14.40 7.86
CA THR A 272 1.88 15.00 6.61
C THR A 272 3.41 15.13 6.63
N SER A 273 4.03 15.22 5.46
CA SER A 273 5.47 15.46 5.34
C SER A 273 5.93 16.78 5.98
N PHE A 274 4.99 17.71 6.21
CA PHE A 274 5.26 18.98 6.90
C PHE A 274 5.80 18.78 8.31
N GLU A 275 5.44 17.69 9.00
CA GLU A 275 5.96 17.43 10.35
C GLU A 275 7.48 17.26 10.39
N VAL A 276 8.04 16.80 9.26
CA VAL A 276 9.47 16.52 9.11
C VAL A 276 10.17 17.66 8.38
N SER A 277 9.66 18.06 7.20
CA SER A 277 10.34 19.02 6.33
C SER A 277 10.08 20.48 6.71
N ARG A 278 8.93 20.78 7.34
CA ARG A 278 8.38 22.14 7.54
C ARG A 278 8.27 22.96 6.24
N SER A 279 8.38 22.32 5.07
CA SER A 279 8.27 22.96 3.77
C SER A 279 6.83 23.19 3.39
N THR A 280 6.51 24.39 2.91
CA THR A 280 5.19 24.72 2.35
C THR A 280 5.12 24.53 0.84
N ASP A 281 6.25 24.24 0.20
CA ASP A 281 6.35 24.11 -1.25
C ASP A 281 6.03 22.70 -1.76
N ALA A 282 6.12 21.72 -0.85
CA ALA A 282 5.84 20.32 -1.10
C ALA A 282 5.39 19.64 0.22
N ILE A 283 4.09 19.45 0.38
CA ILE A 283 3.49 18.72 1.50
C ILE A 283 2.74 17.51 0.94
N VAL A 284 2.96 16.34 1.52
CA VAL A 284 2.25 15.11 1.16
C VAL A 284 1.49 14.58 2.37
N GLY A 285 0.23 14.19 2.20
CA GLY A 285 -0.58 13.53 3.21
C GLY A 285 -0.34 12.03 3.28
N TYR A 286 -0.35 11.45 4.49
CA TYR A 286 -0.13 10.03 4.72
C TYR A 286 -1.18 9.49 5.68
N ALA A 287 -1.78 8.34 5.36
CA ALA A 287 -2.75 7.68 6.23
C ALA A 287 -2.45 6.18 6.35
N SER A 288 -2.71 5.65 7.54
CA SER A 288 -2.74 4.21 7.82
C SER A 288 -4.17 3.82 8.15
N ILE A 289 -4.71 2.86 7.39
CA ILE A 289 -6.08 2.39 7.52
C ILE A 289 -6.06 0.87 7.48
N VAL A 290 -6.94 0.21 8.23
CA VAL A 290 -7.20 -1.23 8.11
C VAL A 290 -8.69 -1.50 7.94
N MET A 291 -9.02 -2.59 7.25
CA MET A 291 -10.39 -3.09 7.03
C MET A 291 -10.50 -4.49 7.64
N ARG A 292 -11.51 -4.74 8.46
CA ARG A 292 -11.66 -6.01 9.18
C ARG A 292 -13.11 -6.49 9.28
N ARG A 293 -13.25 -7.82 9.46
CA ARG A 293 -14.51 -8.53 9.69
C ARG A 293 -15.12 -8.19 11.04
#